data_AF-A0A2U3MXX3-F1
#
_entry.id   AF-A0A2U3MXX3-F1
#
_cell.length_a   1.000
_cell.length_b   1.000
_cell.length_c   1.000
_cell.angle_alpha   90.00
_cell.angle_beta   90.00
_cell.angle_gamma   90.00
#
_symmetry.space_group_name_H-M   'P 1'
#
loop_
_entity.id
_entity.type
_entity.pdbx_description
1 polymer ?
#
loop_
_entity_poly.entity_id
_entity_poly.type
_entity_poly.pdbx_seq_one_letter_code
_entity_poly.pdbx_strand_id
1 'polypeptide(L)'
;MGIQFSNGLVIEQIGTNVLLIIGNQQLFQFLWHKFAIDFGHARFMSDASDNTSFKIQMTNIEPHVLQNDLQCLDPNDLNQYV
;
A
#
# COMPACT_ATOMS: atom_id res chain seq x y z
N MET A 1 4.56 13.72 -5.35
CA MET A 1 4.94 13.02 -6.60
C MET A 1 4.68 11.56 -6.34
N GLY A 2 3.71 10.95 -7.04
CA GLY A 2 3.34 9.55 -6.85
C GLY A 2 4.24 8.63 -7.68
N ILE A 3 4.62 7.50 -7.11
CA ILE A 3 5.38 6.45 -7.79
C ILE A 3 4.41 5.33 -8.10
N GLN A 4 4.24 5.01 -9.39
CA GLN A 4 3.48 3.83 -9.79
C GLN A 4 4.33 2.58 -9.54
N PHE A 5 3.85 1.70 -8.66
CA PHE A 5 4.56 0.49 -8.26
C PHE A 5 4.11 -0.74 -9.08
N SER A 6 2.82 -0.81 -9.42
CA SER A 6 2.24 -1.83 -10.31
C SER A 6 1.05 -1.24 -11.07
N ASN A 7 0.37 -2.03 -11.91
CA ASN A 7 -0.80 -1.54 -12.64
C ASN A 7 -1.98 -1.15 -11.73
N GLY A 8 -2.01 -1.71 -10.51
CA GLY A 8 -3.07 -1.48 -9.52
C GLY A 8 -2.65 -0.73 -8.26
N LEU A 9 -1.37 -0.36 -8.13
CA LEU A 9 -0.82 0.28 -6.93
C LEU A 9 -0.01 1.53 -7.29
N VAL A 10 -0.45 2.67 -6.77
CA VAL A 10 0.26 3.93 -6.78
C VAL A 10 0.61 4.32 -5.35
N ILE A 11 1.82 4.82 -5.13
CA ILE A 11 2.34 5.18 -3.81
C ILE A 11 2.60 6.67 -3.79
N GLU A 12 1.93 7.37 -2.88
CA GLU A 12 2.12 8.81 -2.69
C GLU A 12 2.71 9.10 -1.31
N GLN A 13 3.77 9.90 -1.27
CA GLN A 13 4.33 10.40 -0.02
C GLN A 13 3.75 11.77 0.30
N ILE A 14 3.14 11.91 1.48
CA ILE A 14 2.51 13.14 1.97
C ILE A 14 3.18 13.52 3.30
N GLY A 15 4.22 14.36 3.22
CA GLY A 15 5.07 14.67 4.37
C GLY A 15 5.81 13.42 4.87
N THR A 16 5.58 13.06 6.13
CA THR A 16 6.11 11.82 6.76
C THR A 16 5.17 10.62 6.61
N ASN A 17 3.99 10.81 6.01
CA ASN A 17 3.03 9.74 5.79
C ASN A 17 3.17 9.18 4.38
N VAL A 18 2.75 7.93 4.21
CA VAL A 18 2.64 7.28 2.91
C VAL A 18 1.20 6.86 2.67
N LEU A 19 0.71 7.09 1.46
CA LEU A 19 -0.61 6.72 1.00
C LEU A 19 -0.47 5.72 -0.14
N LEU A 20 -1.04 4.54 0.05
CA LEU A 20 -1.15 3.50 -0.97
C LEU A 20 -2.52 3.67 -1.65
N ILE A 21 -2.54 4.07 -2.91
CA ILE A 21 -3.74 4.20 -3.73
C ILE A 21 -3.89 2.93 -4.56
N ILE A 22 -5.03 2.25 -4.39
CA ILE A 22 -5.23 0.88 -4.84
C ILE A 22 -6.43 0.81 -5.77
N GLY A 23 -6.23 0.21 -6.95
CA GLY A 23 -7.22 0.19 -8.03
C GLY A 23 -8.33 -0.86 -7.89
N ASN A 24 -8.17 -1.85 -7.02
CA ASN A 24 -9.11 -2.97 -6.88
C ASN A 24 -9.26 -3.42 -5.41
N GLN A 25 -10.48 -3.79 -5.00
CA GLN A 25 -10.79 -4.29 -3.66
C GLN A 25 -9.99 -5.55 -3.27
N GLN A 26 -9.77 -6.48 -4.19
CA GLN A 26 -9.01 -7.71 -3.91
C GLN A 26 -7.54 -7.38 -3.62
N LEU A 27 -6.95 -6.49 -4.41
CA LEU A 27 -5.60 -5.97 -4.17
C LEU A 27 -5.53 -5.24 -2.82
N PHE A 28 -6.57 -4.49 -2.46
CA PHE A 28 -6.65 -3.83 -1.16
C PHE A 28 -6.63 -4.85 -0.02
N GLN A 29 -7.46 -5.89 -0.07
CA GLN A 29 -7.48 -6.93 0.96
C GLN A 29 -6.15 -7.67 1.07
N PHE A 30 -5.54 -7.99 -0.07
CA PHE A 30 -4.23 -8.62 -0.13
C PHE A 30 -3.15 -7.75 0.53
N LEU A 31 -3.04 -6.49 0.11
CA LEU A 31 -2.05 -5.56 0.64
C LEU A 31 -2.31 -5.26 2.13
N TRP A 32 -3.58 -5.10 2.52
CA TRP A 32 -3.95 -4.92 3.91
C TRP A 32 -3.45 -6.08 4.77
N HIS A 33 -3.72 -7.32 4.35
CA HIS A 33 -3.27 -8.51 5.07
C HIS A 33 -1.73 -8.60 5.11
N LYS A 34 -1.07 -8.42 3.97
CA LYS A 34 0.41 -8.44 3.85
C LYS A 34 1.05 -7.43 4.80
N PHE A 35 0.65 -6.17 4.73
CA PHE A 35 1.25 -5.13 5.56
C PHE A 35 0.88 -5.28 7.04
N ALA A 36 -0.36 -5.65 7.37
CA ALA A 36 -0.77 -5.76 8.77
C ALA A 36 -0.15 -6.99 9.47
N ILE A 37 -0.10 -8.13 8.79
CA ILE A 37 0.27 -9.42 9.38
C ILE A 37 1.73 -9.78 9.05
N ASP A 38 2.08 -9.87 7.77
CA ASP A 38 3.39 -10.38 7.36
C ASP A 38 4.50 -9.37 7.66
N PHE A 39 4.25 -8.09 7.44
CA PHE A 39 5.21 -7.01 7.74
C PHE A 39 4.99 -6.35 9.12
N GLY A 40 3.89 -6.67 9.82
CA GLY A 40 3.65 -6.23 11.19
C GLY A 40 3.31 -4.74 11.37
N HIS A 41 2.77 -4.09 10.33
CA HIS A 41 2.48 -2.64 10.33
C HIS A 41 1.07 -2.26 10.78
N ALA A 42 0.29 -3.20 11.32
CA ALA A 42 -1.13 -2.97 11.67
C ALA A 42 -1.38 -1.69 12.49
N ARG A 43 -0.45 -1.33 13.41
CA ARG A 43 -0.55 -0.13 14.26
C ARG A 43 -0.29 1.20 13.55
N PHE A 44 0.32 1.15 12.36
CA PHE A 44 0.70 2.30 11.55
C PHE A 44 -0.26 2.53 10.39
N MET A 45 -1.14 1.56 10.14
CA MET A 45 -2.07 1.52 9.02
C MET A 45 -3.45 2.03 9.43
N SER A 46 -4.10 2.70 8.49
CA SER A 46 -5.50 3.09 8.58
C SER A 46 -6.16 2.98 7.21
N ASP A 47 -7.44 2.61 7.20
CA ASP A 47 -8.25 2.64 5.99
C ASP A 47 -8.62 4.10 5.70
N ALA A 48 -8.14 4.60 4.55
CA ALA A 48 -8.40 5.95 4.07
C ALA A 48 -9.23 5.93 2.78
N SER A 49 -9.87 4.80 2.49
CA SER A 49 -10.70 4.61 1.30
C SER A 49 -11.88 5.58 1.29
N ASP A 50 -12.29 5.98 0.10
CA ASP A 50 -13.48 6.78 -0.13
C ASP A 50 -14.40 6.06 -1.13
N ASN A 51 -15.52 6.70 -1.51
CA ASN A 51 -16.51 6.07 -2.40
C ASN A 51 -15.97 5.75 -3.80
N THR A 52 -14.81 6.27 -4.20
CA THR A 52 -14.28 6.11 -5.55
C THR A 52 -12.93 5.38 -5.60
N SER A 53 -12.23 5.25 -4.47
CA SER A 53 -10.86 4.76 -4.42
C SER A 53 -10.54 4.00 -3.13
N PHE A 54 -9.87 2.85 -3.25
CA PHE A 54 -9.32 2.12 -2.10
C PHE A 54 -7.98 2.71 -1.70
N LYS A 55 -7.80 2.99 -0.40
CA LYS A 55 -6.57 3.62 0.10
C LYS A 55 -6.14 3.07 1.45
N ILE A 56 -4.84 2.82 1.60
CA ILE A 56 -4.22 2.52 2.90
C ILE A 56 -3.31 3.68 3.25
N GLN A 57 -3.58 4.36 4.36
CA GLN A 57 -2.71 5.38 4.90
C GLN A 57 -1.78 4.76 5.94
N MET A 58 -0.48 4.94 5.73
CA MET A 58 0.61 4.55 6.62
C MET A 58 1.19 5.79 7.29
N THR A 59 1.26 5.77 8.63
CA THR A 59 1.76 6.89 9.44
C THR A 59 2.86 6.40 10.39
N ASN A 60 3.79 7.30 10.74
CA ASN A 60 4.90 6.98 11.66
C ASN A 60 5.77 5.78 11.21
N ILE A 61 5.81 5.52 9.90
CA ILE A 61 6.73 4.57 9.28
C ILE A 61 7.75 5.35 8.46
N GLU A 62 9.02 4.97 8.57
CA GLU A 62 10.05 5.60 7.75
C GLU A 62 9.87 5.15 6.29
N PRO A 63 9.94 6.07 5.30
CA PRO A 63 9.68 5.73 3.90
C PRO A 63 10.53 4.58 3.36
N HIS A 64 11.75 4.41 3.86
CA HIS A 64 12.65 3.34 3.43
C HIS A 64 12.23 1.95 3.96
N VAL A 65 11.54 1.86 5.10
CA VAL A 65 11.00 0.59 5.62
C VAL A 65 9.92 0.09 4.67
N LEU A 66 8.99 0.97 4.31
CA LEU A 66 7.95 0.64 3.35
C LEU A 66 8.52 0.28 1.98
N GLN A 67 9.56 0.99 1.51
CA GLN A 67 10.25 0.63 0.27
C GLN A 67 10.85 -0.78 0.31
N ASN A 68 11.44 -1.20 1.43
CA ASN A 68 11.96 -2.56 1.59
C ASN A 68 10.83 -3.59 1.56
N ASP A 69 9.72 -3.33 2.26
CA ASP A 69 8.56 -4.24 2.26
C ASP A 69 7.96 -4.39 0.86
N LEU A 70 7.88 -3.28 0.12
CA LEU A 70 7.41 -3.27 -1.26
C LEU A 70 8.34 -4.07 -2.18
N GLN A 71 9.67 -4.00 -1.99
CA GLN A 71 10.62 -4.84 -2.74
C GLN A 71 10.44 -6.34 -2.47
N CYS A 72 9.86 -6.71 -1.33
CA CYS A 72 9.49 -8.11 -1.03
C CYS A 72 8.18 -8.55 -1.69
N LEU A 73 7.43 -7.65 -2.32
CA LEU A 73 6.23 -8.00 -3.08
C LEU A 73 6.61 -8.26 -4.55
N ASP A 74 6.24 -9.43 -5.07
CA ASP A 74 6.38 -9.72 -6.50
C ASP A 74 5.38 -8.86 -7.29
N PRO A 75 5.82 -8.02 -8.25
CA PRO A 75 4.90 -7.23 -9.07
C PRO A 75 3.86 -8.08 -9.83
N ASN A 76 4.17 -9.34 -10.15
CA ASN A 76 3.22 -10.25 -10.78
C ASN A 76 2.08 -10.66 -9.83
N ASP A 77 2.38 -10.82 -8.54
CA ASP A 77 1.37 -11.07 -7.51
C ASP A 77 0.45 -9.86 -7.34
N LEU A 78 0.91 -8.65 -7.65
CA LEU A 78 0.07 -7.44 -7.59
C LEU A 78 -0.77 -7.27 -8.86
N ASN A 79 -0.21 -7.62 -10.02
CA ASN A 79 -0.88 -7.49 -11.30
C ASN A 79 -1.98 -8.52 -11.53
N GLN A 80 -2.02 -9.63 -10.79
CA GLN A 80 -3.11 -10.62 -10.87
C GLN A 80 -4.47 -10.05 -10.42
N TYR A 81 -4.47 -8.92 -9.72
CA TYR A 81 -5.65 -8.25 -9.19
C TYR A 81 -6.08 -7.02 -10.01
N VAL A 82 -5.52 -6.85 -11.21
CA VAL A 82 -5.76 -5.71 -12.11
C VAL A 82 -6.51 -6.14 -13.35
#